data_AF-A0AA39ALW8-F1
#
_entry.id   AF-A0AA39ALW8-F1
#
_cell.length_a   1.000
_cell.length_b   1.000
_cell.length_c   1.000
_cell.angle_alpha   90.00
_cell.angle_beta   90.00
_cell.angle_gamma   90.00
#
_symmetry.space_group_name_H-M   'P 1'
#
loop_
_entity.id
_entity.type
_entity.pdbx_description
1 polymer ?
#
loop_
_entity_poly.entity_id
_entity_poly.type
_entity_poly.pdbx_seq_one_letter_code
_entity_poly.pdbx_strand_id
1 'polypeptide(L)'
;MPYLKPMEAEEKSSSGYGKPPWIFKGRALYQLHLVKAETARAFIPKEFRLVEAFGYTLGGFFLASYEDSPAGVFDELVVIAGIVWNPPTSCAWAARVLVNSDEACVHGRKAVGLPSQVARFSKRITAIPRQQKSKTNGFLNMIGIGNTFNSPKDCMDVQVTEIEGHTAADACSVNLNTAVPLLKPEKWMGPAIKMSLPSFSGHTVYNPNLLKYSCQIECRTPTEKI
;
A
#
# COMPACT_ATOMS: atom_id res chain seq x y z
N MET A 1 -30.32 -44.29 20.34
CA MET A 1 -29.47 -43.48 19.44
C MET A 1 -30.24 -42.21 19.14
N PRO A 2 -29.76 -41.06 19.62
CA PRO A 2 -28.82 -40.29 18.80
C PRO A 2 -27.54 -39.90 19.55
N TYR A 3 -26.44 -40.02 18.84
CA TYR A 3 -25.12 -39.52 19.21
C TYR A 3 -25.15 -37.99 19.12
N LEU A 4 -24.98 -37.30 20.24
CA LEU A 4 -24.59 -35.90 20.25
C LEU A 4 -23.10 -35.85 19.93
N LYS A 5 -22.76 -35.35 18.73
CA LYS A 5 -21.40 -34.92 18.40
C LYS A 5 -21.00 -33.84 19.40
N PRO A 6 -19.84 -33.93 20.07
CA PRO A 6 -19.25 -32.77 20.69
C PRO A 6 -18.96 -31.76 19.58
N MET A 7 -19.59 -30.60 19.69
CA MET A 7 -19.22 -29.41 18.95
C MET A 7 -17.83 -29.03 19.45
N GLU A 8 -16.81 -29.33 18.65
CA GLU A 8 -15.47 -28.76 18.84
C GLU A 8 -15.65 -27.24 18.74
N ALA A 9 -15.74 -26.59 19.89
CA ALA A 9 -15.38 -25.20 20.01
C ALA A 9 -13.91 -25.13 19.64
N GLU A 10 -13.61 -24.61 18.45
CA GLU A 10 -12.26 -24.16 18.13
C GLU A 10 -11.85 -23.16 19.22
N GLU A 11 -11.06 -23.65 20.16
CA GLU A 11 -10.26 -22.80 21.04
C GLU A 11 -9.48 -21.84 20.15
N LYS A 12 -9.87 -20.57 20.16
CA LYS A 12 -9.03 -19.48 19.68
C LYS A 12 -7.81 -19.39 20.61
N SER A 13 -6.84 -20.25 20.33
CA SER A 13 -5.56 -20.31 21.02
C SER A 13 -4.45 -20.50 20.00
N SER A 14 -4.11 -19.42 19.30
CA SER A 14 -2.71 -19.11 19.04
C SER A 14 -2.58 -17.62 18.81
N SER A 15 -1.85 -16.93 19.69
CA SER A 15 -1.39 -15.57 19.47
C SER A 15 -0.41 -15.57 18.29
N GLY A 16 -0.90 -15.27 17.08
CA GLY A 16 -0.08 -15.19 15.87
C GLY A 16 -0.81 -15.57 14.60
N TYR A 17 -0.22 -15.19 13.46
CA TYR A 17 -0.77 -15.34 12.10
C TYR A 17 -1.10 -16.78 11.63
N GLY A 18 -0.78 -17.82 12.40
CA GLY A 18 -0.89 -19.21 11.96
C GLY A 18 0.04 -19.54 10.79
N LYS A 19 -0.18 -20.69 10.14
CA LYS A 19 0.59 -21.13 8.96
C LYS A 19 0.04 -20.47 7.68
N PRO A 20 0.91 -20.16 6.70
CA PRO A 20 0.45 -19.64 5.40
C PRO A 20 -0.38 -20.69 4.63
N PRO A 21 -1.23 -20.26 3.68
CA PRO A 21 -1.39 -18.90 3.17
C PRO A 21 -2.22 -17.99 4.09
N TRP A 22 -1.73 -16.76 4.29
CA TRP A 22 -2.44 -15.73 5.05
C TRP A 22 -3.39 -14.95 4.16
N ILE A 23 -4.63 -14.74 4.61
CA ILE A 23 -5.68 -14.07 3.85
C ILE A 23 -5.93 -12.70 4.44
N PHE A 24 -5.88 -11.68 3.59
CA PHE A 24 -6.16 -10.30 3.96
C PHE A 24 -7.31 -9.78 3.10
N LYS A 25 -8.29 -9.14 3.72
CA LYS A 25 -9.39 -8.46 3.01
C LYS A 25 -9.45 -7.02 3.45
N GLY A 26 -9.67 -6.12 2.49
CA GLY A 26 -9.69 -4.70 2.77
C GLY A 26 -9.72 -3.87 1.51
N ARG A 27 -9.41 -2.59 1.69
CA ARG A 27 -9.31 -1.60 0.61
C ARG A 27 -7.88 -1.14 0.48
N ALA A 28 -7.53 -0.75 -0.73
CA ALA A 28 -6.17 -0.40 -1.10
C ALA A 28 -6.15 0.77 -2.07
N LEU A 29 -5.20 1.66 -1.88
CA LEU A 29 -4.81 2.69 -2.83
C LEU A 29 -3.38 2.43 -3.28
N TYR A 30 -3.22 2.22 -4.58
CA TYR A 30 -1.91 2.18 -5.24
C TYR A 30 -1.66 3.49 -5.97
N GLN A 31 -0.54 4.16 -5.66
CA GLN A 31 -0.12 5.35 -6.40
C GLN A 31 1.33 5.19 -6.86
N LEU A 32 1.48 5.00 -8.17
CA LEU A 32 2.77 4.84 -8.82
C LEU A 32 3.40 6.20 -9.13
N HIS A 33 4.71 6.30 -8.97
CA HIS A 33 5.49 7.49 -9.27
C HIS A 33 6.78 7.13 -10.00
N LEU A 34 7.25 8.05 -10.84
CA LEU A 34 8.62 7.99 -11.34
C LEU A 34 9.56 8.50 -10.25
N VAL A 35 10.45 7.62 -9.79
CA VAL A 35 11.48 7.92 -8.79
C VAL A 35 12.81 7.99 -9.51
N LYS A 36 13.62 9.00 -9.22
CA LYS A 36 14.97 9.07 -9.77
C LYS A 36 15.78 7.84 -9.34
N ALA A 37 16.51 7.25 -10.27
CA ALA A 37 17.34 6.08 -10.03
C ALA A 37 18.34 6.33 -8.89
N GLU A 38 18.98 7.50 -8.86
CA GLU A 38 19.91 7.90 -7.78
C GLU A 38 19.28 7.82 -6.39
N THR A 39 18.02 8.27 -6.25
CA THR A 39 17.27 8.24 -4.99
C THR A 39 16.88 6.81 -4.63
N ALA A 40 16.38 6.03 -5.59
CA ALA A 40 16.02 4.63 -5.37
C ALA A 40 17.22 3.78 -4.91
N ARG A 41 18.41 4.06 -5.48
CA ARG A 41 19.67 3.37 -5.14
C ARG A 41 20.16 3.59 -3.72
N ALA A 42 19.70 4.63 -3.02
CA ALA A 42 20.01 4.79 -1.60
C ALA A 42 19.32 3.75 -0.71
N PHE A 43 18.20 3.16 -1.17
CA PHE A 43 17.38 2.21 -0.40
C PHE A 43 17.46 0.77 -0.91
N ILE A 44 17.92 0.58 -2.15
CA ILE A 44 17.99 -0.73 -2.80
C ILE A 44 19.43 -1.26 -2.70
N PRO A 45 19.63 -2.47 -2.14
CA PRO A 45 20.96 -3.09 -2.06
C PRO A 45 21.63 -3.20 -3.44
N LYS A 46 22.95 -3.00 -3.48
CA LYS A 46 23.74 -2.86 -4.73
C LYS A 46 23.75 -4.13 -5.57
N GLU A 47 23.57 -5.29 -4.94
CA GLU A 47 23.44 -6.61 -5.55
C GLU A 47 22.19 -6.75 -6.43
N PHE A 48 21.14 -5.97 -6.17
CA PHE A 48 19.94 -5.98 -6.99
C PHE A 48 20.09 -5.03 -8.17
N ARG A 49 19.79 -5.52 -9.37
CA ARG A 49 19.75 -4.68 -10.57
C ARG A 49 18.46 -3.86 -10.55
N LEU A 50 18.58 -2.53 -10.52
CA LEU A 50 17.43 -1.63 -10.65
C LEU A 50 16.91 -1.67 -12.09
N VAL A 51 15.59 -1.76 -12.24
CA VAL A 51 14.90 -1.58 -13.51
C VAL A 51 14.66 -0.08 -13.68
N GLU A 52 15.42 0.54 -14.57
CA GLU A 52 15.38 1.99 -14.81
C GLU A 52 15.40 2.31 -16.31
N ALA A 53 14.80 3.44 -16.66
CA ALA A 53 14.85 4.04 -17.99
C ALA A 53 15.02 5.57 -17.83
N PHE A 54 15.92 6.16 -18.62
CA PHE A 54 16.22 7.60 -18.59
C PHE A 54 16.59 8.15 -17.20
N GLY A 55 17.20 7.32 -16.34
CA GLY A 55 17.55 7.70 -14.96
C GLY A 55 16.39 7.68 -13.97
N TYR A 56 15.26 7.05 -14.32
CA TYR A 56 14.10 6.87 -13.44
C TYR A 56 13.70 5.40 -13.33
N THR A 57 13.16 5.03 -12.19
CA THR A 57 12.52 3.73 -11.93
C THR A 57 11.05 3.95 -11.52
N LEU A 58 10.24 2.90 -11.63
CA LEU A 58 8.87 2.93 -11.15
C LEU A 58 8.86 2.64 -9.65
N GLY A 59 8.50 3.63 -8.84
CA GLY A 59 8.27 3.49 -7.42
C GLY A 59 6.86 3.94 -7.05
N GLY A 60 6.69 4.39 -5.82
CA GLY A 60 5.44 4.96 -5.34
C GLY A 60 5.11 4.47 -3.94
N PHE A 61 3.81 4.32 -3.68
CA PHE A 61 3.36 3.74 -2.42
C PHE A 61 2.05 2.99 -2.59
N PHE A 62 1.77 2.15 -1.60
CA PHE A 62 0.52 1.44 -1.45
C PHE A 62 0.00 1.66 -0.03
N LEU A 63 -1.21 2.17 0.10
CA LEU A 63 -1.91 2.35 1.37
C LEU A 63 -3.07 1.36 1.44
N ALA A 64 -3.02 0.43 2.39
CA ALA A 64 -4.07 -0.54 2.66
C ALA A 64 -4.79 -0.25 3.99
N SER A 65 -6.07 -0.55 3.99
CA SER A 65 -6.92 -0.65 5.17
C SER A 65 -7.54 -2.03 5.20
N TYR A 66 -7.02 -2.88 6.07
CA TYR A 66 -7.48 -4.26 6.24
C TYR A 66 -8.63 -4.33 7.23
N GLU A 67 -9.73 -4.93 6.80
CA GLU A 67 -10.94 -5.12 7.58
C GLU A 67 -11.02 -6.56 8.14
N ASP A 68 -10.26 -7.49 7.55
CA ASP A 68 -10.14 -8.89 7.99
C ASP A 68 -8.72 -9.39 7.67
N SER A 69 -7.97 -9.83 8.69
CA SER A 69 -6.62 -10.38 8.56
C SER A 69 -6.26 -11.23 9.79
N PRO A 70 -5.17 -12.03 9.74
CA PRO A 70 -4.72 -12.79 10.91
C PRO A 70 -4.32 -11.92 12.12
N ALA A 71 -3.92 -10.65 11.90
CA ALA A 71 -3.64 -9.67 12.96
C ALA A 71 -4.85 -8.79 13.34
N GLY A 72 -6.04 -9.13 12.85
CA GLY A 72 -7.23 -8.28 12.99
C GLY A 72 -7.23 -7.08 12.02
N VAL A 73 -7.92 -6.01 12.41
CA VAL A 73 -8.08 -4.79 11.59
C VAL A 73 -6.85 -3.90 11.77
N PHE A 74 -6.21 -3.50 10.67
CA PHE A 74 -5.06 -2.60 10.70
C PHE A 74 -4.89 -1.84 9.37
N ASP A 75 -4.14 -0.73 9.42
CA ASP A 75 -3.71 0.04 8.26
C ASP A 75 -2.24 -0.21 7.96
N GLU A 76 -1.89 -0.25 6.68
CA GLU A 76 -0.53 -0.45 6.19
C GLU A 76 -0.17 0.56 5.11
N LEU A 77 1.01 1.19 5.21
CA LEU A 77 1.60 2.00 4.16
C LEU A 77 2.93 1.38 3.74
N VAL A 78 3.03 0.96 2.48
CA VAL A 78 4.26 0.47 1.87
C VAL A 78 4.82 1.55 0.96
N VAL A 79 6.04 2.01 1.24
CA VAL A 79 6.78 2.91 0.35
C VAL A 79 7.68 2.08 -0.57
N ILE A 80 7.47 2.21 -1.86
CA ILE A 80 8.18 1.46 -2.91
C ILE A 80 9.25 2.38 -3.50
N ALA A 81 10.52 2.04 -3.29
CA ALA A 81 11.63 2.84 -3.83
C ALA A 81 11.83 2.64 -5.34
N GLY A 82 11.55 1.44 -5.85
CA GLY A 82 11.76 1.12 -7.26
C GLY A 82 11.45 -0.34 -7.58
N ILE A 83 11.63 -0.72 -8.84
CA ILE A 83 11.51 -2.11 -9.30
C ILE A 83 12.91 -2.72 -9.42
N VAL A 84 13.13 -3.87 -8.78
CA VAL A 84 14.37 -4.62 -8.88
C VAL A 84 14.21 -5.84 -9.79
N TRP A 85 15.25 -6.15 -10.54
CA TRP A 85 15.37 -7.34 -11.37
C TRP A 85 16.11 -8.44 -10.63
N ASN A 86 15.49 -9.61 -10.53
CA ASN A 86 16.07 -10.84 -10.02
C ASN A 86 15.65 -11.98 -10.95
N PRO A 87 16.52 -12.37 -11.91
CA PRO A 87 16.14 -13.29 -12.99
C PRO A 87 15.36 -14.53 -12.47
N PRO A 88 14.25 -14.91 -13.12
CA PRO A 88 13.68 -14.36 -14.34
C PRO A 88 12.59 -13.28 -14.12
N THR A 89 12.45 -12.73 -12.92
CA THR A 89 11.33 -11.82 -12.58
C THR A 89 11.79 -10.44 -12.10
N SER A 90 10.86 -9.48 -12.10
CA SER A 90 11.02 -8.19 -11.43
C SER A 90 10.06 -8.09 -10.25
N CYS A 91 10.39 -7.28 -9.25
CA CYS A 91 9.50 -7.00 -8.13
C CYS A 91 9.68 -5.57 -7.60
N ALA A 92 8.67 -5.06 -6.92
CA ALA A 92 8.76 -3.83 -6.15
C ALA A 92 9.63 -4.02 -4.91
N TRP A 93 10.58 -3.10 -4.69
CA TRP A 93 11.37 -3.06 -3.46
C TRP A 93 10.71 -2.13 -2.44
N ALA A 94 10.21 -2.71 -1.35
CA ALA A 94 9.66 -1.96 -0.22
C ALA A 94 10.81 -1.36 0.60
N ALA A 95 10.96 -0.03 0.56
CA ALA A 95 11.97 0.68 1.33
C ALA A 95 11.54 0.90 2.79
N ARG A 96 10.23 1.08 3.01
CA ARG A 96 9.62 1.24 4.34
C ARG A 96 8.23 0.59 4.32
N VAL A 97 7.85 -0.03 5.43
CA VAL A 97 6.48 -0.50 5.66
C VAL A 97 6.03 0.05 7.01
N LEU A 98 4.93 0.79 7.05
CA LEU A 98 4.38 1.38 8.27
C LEU A 98 3.04 0.71 8.58
N VAL A 99 2.83 0.28 9.82
CA VAL A 99 1.58 -0.38 10.25
C VAL A 99 1.12 0.12 11.60
N ASN A 100 -0.18 0.15 11.87
CA ASN A 100 -0.72 0.52 13.19
C ASN A 100 -0.97 -0.68 14.13
N SER A 101 -0.49 -1.88 13.76
CA SER A 101 -0.59 -3.09 14.58
C SER A 101 0.80 -3.63 14.90
N ASP A 102 1.10 -3.77 16.20
CA ASP A 102 2.35 -4.37 16.68
C ASP A 102 2.50 -5.81 16.20
N GLU A 103 1.41 -6.58 16.18
CA GLU A 103 1.41 -7.97 15.71
C GLU A 103 1.78 -8.05 14.24
N ALA A 104 1.17 -7.19 13.41
CA ALA A 104 1.49 -7.10 11.98
C ALA A 104 2.94 -6.68 11.75
N CYS A 105 3.44 -5.73 12.56
CA CYS A 105 4.83 -5.27 12.48
C CYS A 105 5.82 -6.40 12.82
N VAL A 106 5.57 -7.12 13.91
CA VAL A 106 6.44 -8.22 14.36
C VAL A 106 6.41 -9.36 13.35
N HIS A 107 5.23 -9.71 12.84
CA HIS A 107 5.08 -10.75 11.83
C HIS A 107 5.79 -10.37 10.51
N GLY A 108 5.54 -9.15 10.00
CA GLY A 108 6.18 -8.63 8.79
C GLY A 108 7.70 -8.70 8.85
N ARG A 109 8.29 -8.34 10.00
CA ARG A 109 9.74 -8.44 10.23
C ARG A 109 10.23 -9.89 10.30
N LYS A 110 9.60 -10.74 11.11
CA LYS A 110 10.11 -12.08 11.45
C LYS A 110 9.80 -13.14 10.40
N ALA A 111 8.58 -13.16 9.87
CA ALA A 111 8.12 -14.19 8.93
C ALA A 111 8.32 -13.78 7.48
N VAL A 112 8.18 -12.47 7.18
CA VAL A 112 8.19 -11.95 5.81
C VAL A 112 9.43 -11.12 5.52
N GLY A 113 10.28 -10.76 6.50
CA GLY A 113 11.51 -9.99 6.25
C GLY A 113 11.28 -8.56 5.75
N LEU A 114 10.13 -7.94 6.07
CA LEU A 114 9.80 -6.58 5.70
C LEU A 114 10.47 -5.55 6.62
N PRO A 115 10.82 -4.35 6.11
CA PRO A 115 11.28 -3.22 6.92
C PRO A 115 10.09 -2.53 7.62
N SER A 116 9.31 -3.30 8.37
CA SER A 116 8.09 -2.82 9.03
C SER A 116 8.39 -1.98 10.26
N GLN A 117 7.62 -0.93 10.51
CA GLN A 117 7.67 -0.08 11.70
C GLN A 117 6.25 0.26 12.15
N VAL A 118 6.09 0.48 13.45
CA VAL A 118 4.79 0.85 14.02
C VAL A 118 4.57 2.34 13.81
N ALA A 119 3.39 2.70 13.32
CA ALA A 119 3.01 4.08 13.03
C ALA A 119 1.55 4.34 13.37
N ARG A 120 1.23 5.59 13.70
CA ARG A 120 -0.13 6.08 13.87
C ARG A 120 -0.68 6.59 12.56
N PHE A 121 -1.88 6.14 12.21
CA PHE A 121 -2.62 6.59 11.02
C PHE A 121 -3.78 7.48 11.46
N SER A 122 -3.88 8.67 10.87
CA SER A 122 -4.98 9.61 11.07
C SER A 122 -5.58 9.94 9.72
N LYS A 123 -6.85 9.56 9.50
CA LYS A 123 -7.58 9.82 8.26
C LYS A 123 -8.51 11.02 8.48
N ARG A 124 -8.33 12.07 7.70
CA ARG A 124 -9.19 13.26 7.68
C ARG A 124 -9.87 13.36 6.32
N ILE A 125 -11.18 13.55 6.33
CA ILE A 125 -11.94 13.80 5.11
C ILE A 125 -12.09 15.31 4.99
N THR A 126 -11.53 15.89 3.94
CA THR A 126 -11.64 17.32 3.67
C THR A 126 -12.51 17.54 2.43
N ALA A 127 -13.63 18.23 2.59
CA ALA A 127 -14.44 18.69 1.47
C ALA A 127 -13.71 19.84 0.78
N ILE A 128 -13.42 19.73 -0.53
CA ILE A 128 -12.73 20.79 -1.28
C ILE A 128 -13.69 22.00 -1.44
N PRO A 129 -13.34 23.21 -0.96
CA PRO A 129 -14.14 24.40 -1.23
C PRO A 129 -14.01 24.83 -2.69
N ARG A 130 -15.12 25.25 -3.32
CA ARG A 130 -15.15 25.81 -4.69
C ARG A 130 -14.17 26.98 -4.83
N GLN A 131 -13.14 26.86 -5.65
CA GLN A 131 -12.44 28.04 -6.18
C GLN A 131 -13.06 28.47 -7.52
N GLN A 132 -13.52 29.72 -7.58
CA GLN A 132 -14.00 30.38 -8.80
C GLN A 132 -12.84 30.51 -9.81
N LYS A 133 -13.11 30.13 -11.06
CA LYS A 133 -12.17 30.22 -12.19
C LYS A 133 -11.66 31.65 -12.38
N SER A 134 -10.35 31.85 -12.21
CA SER A 134 -9.62 32.95 -12.83
C SER A 134 -9.44 32.65 -14.33
N LYS A 135 -9.76 33.63 -15.18
CA LYS A 135 -9.63 33.57 -16.64
C LYS A 135 -8.15 33.61 -17.04
N THR A 136 -7.61 32.54 -17.63
CA THR A 136 -6.38 32.63 -18.46
C THR A 136 -6.40 31.70 -19.67
N ASN A 137 -6.50 32.34 -20.84
CA ASN A 137 -5.94 32.06 -22.18
C ASN A 137 -6.08 30.67 -22.86
N GLY A 138 -7.18 30.50 -23.60
CA GLY A 138 -7.22 30.72 -25.06
C GLY A 138 -6.47 29.79 -26.02
N PHE A 139 -5.36 29.15 -25.65
CA PHE A 139 -4.55 28.35 -26.60
C PHE A 139 -4.77 26.83 -26.50
N LEU A 140 -5.34 26.32 -25.40
CA LEU A 140 -5.56 24.89 -25.19
C LEU A 140 -6.89 24.35 -25.75
N ASN A 141 -7.81 25.21 -26.16
CA ASN A 141 -9.14 24.81 -26.67
C ASN A 141 -9.12 24.23 -28.10
N MET A 142 -7.99 24.26 -28.81
CA MET A 142 -7.88 23.73 -30.17
C MET A 142 -7.47 22.24 -30.23
N ILE A 143 -6.95 21.69 -29.13
CA ILE A 143 -6.54 20.28 -29.02
C ILE A 143 -7.54 19.55 -28.11
N GLY A 144 -8.84 19.55 -28.41
CA GLY A 144 -9.86 18.60 -27.91
C GLY A 144 -9.91 18.16 -26.43
N ILE A 145 -9.14 18.76 -25.51
CA ILE A 145 -8.97 18.37 -24.11
C ILE A 145 -9.71 19.42 -23.30
N GLY A 146 -11.03 19.41 -23.46
CA GLY A 146 -11.94 20.40 -22.88
C GLY A 146 -13.02 19.75 -22.04
N ASN A 147 -12.67 18.85 -21.13
CA ASN A 147 -13.67 18.23 -20.25
C ASN A 147 -13.71 18.96 -18.91
N THR A 148 -14.56 19.97 -18.83
CA THR A 148 -15.08 20.50 -17.57
C THR A 148 -16.02 19.47 -16.96
N PHE A 149 -15.54 18.67 -16.00
CA PHE A 149 -16.41 17.88 -15.13
C PHE A 149 -16.41 18.46 -13.71
N ASN A 150 -17.57 18.99 -13.34
CA ASN A 150 -17.89 19.44 -11.99
C ASN A 150 -18.57 18.28 -11.24
N SER A 151 -17.90 17.71 -10.26
CA SER A 151 -18.53 17.02 -9.14
C SER A 151 -17.77 17.36 -7.85
N PRO A 152 -18.42 17.40 -6.67
CA PRO A 152 -17.72 17.59 -5.41
C PRO A 152 -16.78 16.39 -5.22
N LYS A 153 -15.47 16.64 -5.22
CA LYS A 153 -14.46 15.63 -4.88
C LYS A 153 -14.11 15.80 -3.41
N ASP A 154 -14.58 14.87 -2.59
CA ASP A 154 -14.05 14.73 -1.23
C ASP A 154 -12.61 14.21 -1.34
N CYS A 155 -11.68 14.85 -0.64
CA CYS A 155 -10.28 14.45 -0.57
C CYS A 155 -10.05 13.70 0.73
N MET A 156 -9.40 12.54 0.68
CA MET A 156 -8.93 11.84 1.87
C MET A 156 -7.49 12.26 2.12
N ASP A 157 -7.28 12.91 3.26
CA ASP A 157 -5.97 13.23 3.79
C ASP A 157 -5.60 12.15 4.81
N VAL A 158 -4.50 11.44 4.57
CA VAL A 158 -3.98 10.43 5.49
C VAL A 158 -2.63 10.89 6.00
N GLN A 159 -2.60 11.17 7.30
CA GLN A 159 -1.38 11.48 8.03
C GLN A 159 -0.87 10.20 8.70
N VAL A 160 0.36 9.81 8.38
CA VAL A 160 1.06 8.70 9.02
C VAL A 160 2.20 9.27 9.86
N THR A 161 2.29 8.88 11.13
CA THR A 161 3.35 9.30 12.06
C THR A 161 4.00 8.07 12.66
N GLU A 162 5.28 7.84 12.37
CA GLU A 162 6.04 6.75 12.99
C GLU A 162 6.12 6.91 14.51
N ILE A 163 5.98 5.79 15.24
CA ILE A 163 6.13 5.75 16.69
C ILE A 163 7.51 5.18 16.99
N GLU A 164 8.52 6.04 17.11
CA GLU A 164 9.86 5.61 17.55
C GLU A 164 9.86 5.31 19.05
N GLY A 165 10.36 4.12 19.40
CA GLY A 165 10.79 3.82 20.76
C GLY A 165 12.05 4.61 21.10
N HIS A 166 11.92 5.61 21.97
CA HIS A 166 13.00 6.31 22.67
C HIS A 166 14.24 6.75 21.84
N THR A 167 14.06 7.60 20.82
CA THR A 167 14.98 8.72 20.49
C THR A 167 14.34 9.54 19.38
N ALA A 168 14.09 10.83 19.63
CA ALA A 168 13.31 11.73 18.78
C ALA A 168 14.11 12.26 17.56
N ALA A 169 14.60 11.40 16.67
CA ALA A 169 15.45 11.84 15.56
C ALA A 169 14.83 11.71 14.16
N ASP A 170 13.90 10.80 13.88
CA ASP A 170 13.36 10.65 12.51
C ASP A 170 11.85 10.33 12.49
N ALA A 171 11.04 11.17 13.14
CA ALA A 171 9.58 11.09 13.00
C ALA A 171 9.17 11.40 11.55
N CYS A 172 9.03 10.36 10.72
CA CYS A 172 8.57 10.49 9.34
C CYS A 172 7.07 10.81 9.35
N SER A 173 6.71 12.04 8.97
CA SER A 173 5.32 12.41 8.70
C SER A 173 5.05 12.34 7.21
N VAL A 174 4.26 11.35 6.77
CA VAL A 174 3.78 11.28 5.40
C VAL A 174 2.35 11.82 5.38
N ASN A 175 2.15 12.93 4.66
CA ASN A 175 0.81 13.45 4.36
C ASN A 175 0.46 13.05 2.94
N LEU A 176 -0.53 12.17 2.80
CA LEU A 176 -1.03 11.73 1.50
C LEU A 176 -2.29 12.53 1.18
N ASN A 177 -2.11 13.59 0.37
CA ASN A 177 -3.23 14.33 -0.20
C ASN A 177 -3.75 13.58 -1.42
N THR A 178 -4.54 12.54 -1.21
CA THR A 178 -5.14 11.82 -2.33
C THR A 178 -6.57 12.29 -2.55
N ALA A 179 -6.80 12.93 -3.71
CA ALA A 179 -8.13 13.17 -4.22
C ALA A 179 -8.75 11.86 -4.72
N VAL A 180 -8.95 10.89 -3.82
CA VAL A 180 -9.77 9.70 -4.11
C VAL A 180 -11.21 10.13 -3.93
N PRO A 181 -12.05 10.15 -4.98
CA PRO A 181 -13.46 10.37 -4.78
C PRO A 181 -13.96 9.28 -3.83
N LEU A 182 -14.54 9.67 -2.69
CA LEU A 182 -15.19 8.74 -1.77
C LEU A 182 -16.44 8.19 -2.46
N LEU A 183 -16.24 7.25 -3.38
CA LEU A 183 -17.31 6.59 -4.08
C LEU A 183 -17.96 5.65 -3.08
N LYS A 184 -19.27 5.85 -2.85
CA LYS A 184 -20.12 4.94 -2.08
C LYS A 184 -19.85 3.49 -2.52
N PRO A 185 -19.89 2.51 -1.60
CA PRO A 185 -19.59 1.10 -1.90
C PRO A 185 -20.31 0.56 -3.15
N GLU A 186 -21.53 1.04 -3.40
CA GLU A 186 -22.37 0.68 -4.54
C GLU A 186 -21.81 1.09 -5.92
N LYS A 187 -20.82 1.98 -5.99
CA LYS A 187 -20.19 2.42 -7.25
C LYS A 187 -18.88 1.67 -7.59
N TRP A 188 -18.49 0.67 -6.80
CA TRP A 188 -17.32 -0.18 -7.06
C TRP A 188 -17.66 -1.30 -8.06
N MET A 189 -18.17 -0.93 -9.24
CA MET A 189 -18.50 -1.87 -10.32
C MET A 189 -17.48 -1.83 -11.47
N GLY A 190 -16.21 -1.55 -11.19
CA GLY A 190 -15.16 -1.74 -12.18
C GLY A 190 -14.81 -3.22 -12.33
N PRO A 191 -13.99 -3.56 -13.35
CA PRO A 191 -13.61 -4.94 -13.62
C PRO A 191 -12.92 -5.55 -12.39
N ALA A 192 -13.20 -6.84 -12.16
CA ALA A 192 -12.41 -7.63 -11.23
C ALA A 192 -11.03 -7.86 -11.84
N ILE A 193 -9.99 -7.52 -11.08
CA ILE A 193 -8.60 -7.73 -11.44
C ILE A 193 -8.06 -8.81 -10.52
N LYS A 194 -7.47 -9.84 -11.12
CA LYS A 194 -6.68 -10.85 -10.43
C LYS A 194 -5.24 -10.73 -10.88
N MET A 195 -4.33 -10.56 -9.92
CA MET A 195 -2.90 -10.45 -10.19
C MET A 195 -2.11 -11.31 -9.21
N SER A 196 -1.00 -11.86 -9.70
CA SER A 196 0.01 -12.53 -8.88
C SER A 196 1.23 -11.64 -8.85
N LEU A 197 1.54 -11.07 -7.69
CA LEU A 197 2.67 -10.16 -7.51
C LEU A 197 3.83 -10.92 -6.85
N PRO A 198 4.87 -11.33 -7.62
CA PRO A 198 6.10 -11.80 -7.00
C PRO A 198 6.69 -10.67 -6.15
N SER A 199 7.10 -11.02 -4.95
CA SER A 199 7.61 -10.08 -3.96
C SER A 199 8.94 -10.60 -3.41
N PHE A 200 9.88 -9.68 -3.23
CA PHE A 200 11.13 -9.95 -2.54
C PHE A 200 11.25 -9.09 -1.29
N SER A 201 11.88 -9.65 -0.28
CA SER A 201 12.15 -9.00 0.99
C SER A 201 13.37 -9.66 1.65
N GLY A 202 13.69 -9.28 2.88
CA GLY A 202 14.90 -9.70 3.57
C GLY A 202 15.93 -8.58 3.56
N HIS A 203 17.21 -8.94 3.73
CA HIS A 203 18.26 -7.96 4.08
C HIS A 203 17.90 -7.13 5.32
N THR A 204 17.20 -7.76 6.28
CA THR A 204 16.84 -7.16 7.57
C THR A 204 17.55 -7.88 8.70
N VAL A 205 17.53 -7.30 9.90
CA VAL A 205 18.11 -7.91 11.11
C VAL A 205 17.50 -9.29 11.39
N TYR A 206 16.20 -9.47 11.12
CA TYR A 206 15.49 -10.73 11.38
C TYR A 206 15.63 -11.75 10.25
N ASN A 207 15.77 -11.27 9.00
CA ASN A 207 15.88 -12.10 7.82
C ASN A 207 17.02 -11.55 6.94
N PRO A 208 18.27 -12.01 7.13
CA PRO A 208 19.42 -11.49 6.39
C PRO A 208 19.43 -11.96 4.93
N ASN A 209 18.85 -13.13 4.66
CA ASN A 209 18.74 -13.69 3.31
C ASN A 209 17.56 -13.11 2.55
N LEU A 210 17.65 -13.11 1.23
CA LEU A 210 16.54 -12.74 0.34
C LEU A 210 15.41 -13.78 0.42
N LEU A 211 14.22 -13.34 0.79
CA LEU A 211 12.99 -14.13 0.73
C LEU A 211 12.27 -13.87 -0.59
N LYS A 212 11.69 -14.92 -1.17
CA LYS A 212 10.85 -14.85 -2.38
C LYS A 212 9.50 -15.46 -2.08
N TYR A 213 8.44 -14.72 -2.35
CA TYR A 213 7.06 -15.18 -2.20
C TYR A 213 6.17 -14.51 -3.24
N SER A 214 4.91 -14.93 -3.31
CA SER A 214 3.92 -14.36 -4.22
C SER A 214 2.70 -13.92 -3.44
N CYS A 215 2.23 -12.71 -3.69
CA CYS A 215 0.95 -12.21 -3.21
C CYS A 215 -0.09 -12.37 -4.32
N GLN A 216 -1.15 -13.12 -4.05
CA GLN A 216 -2.30 -13.19 -4.94
C GLN A 216 -3.28 -12.09 -4.53
N ILE A 217 -3.54 -11.15 -5.44
CA ILE A 217 -4.49 -10.07 -5.22
C ILE A 217 -5.69 -10.28 -6.12
N GLU A 218 -6.87 -10.22 -5.50
CA GLU A 218 -8.15 -10.12 -6.18
C GLU A 218 -8.83 -8.84 -5.70
N CYS A 219 -9.05 -7.89 -6.61
CA CYS A 219 -9.64 -6.61 -6.28
C CYS A 219 -10.59 -6.14 -7.38
N ARG A 220 -11.45 -5.16 -7.04
CA ARG A 220 -12.24 -4.40 -8.01
C ARG A 220 -11.74 -2.97 -8.03
N THR A 221 -11.59 -2.43 -9.24
CA THR A 221 -11.27 -1.01 -9.40
C THR A 221 -12.56 -0.17 -9.37
N PRO A 222 -12.50 1.08 -8.90
CA PRO A 222 -13.61 2.00 -9.08
C PRO A 222 -13.83 2.30 -10.56
N THR A 223 -15.07 2.32 -11.02
CA THR A 223 -15.41 2.78 -12.38
C THR A 223 -15.43 4.30 -12.40
N GLU A 224 -14.37 4.94 -12.87
CA GLU A 224 -14.46 6.32 -13.37
C GLU A 224 -15.07 6.26 -14.77
N LYS A 225 -16.29 6.80 -14.94
CA LYS A 225 -16.79 7.11 -16.29
C LYS A 225 -15.95 8.27 -16.81
N ILE A 226 -15.14 8.01 -17.84
CA ILE A 226 -14.43 9.01 -18.64
C ILE A 226 -15.44 9.92 -19.34
#